data_AF-A0A1Z5JWC4-F1
#
_entry.id   AF-A0A1Z5JWC4-F1
#
_cell.length_a   1.000
_cell.length_b   1.000
_cell.length_c   1.000
_cell.angle_alpha   90.00
_cell.angle_beta   90.00
_cell.angle_gamma   90.00
#
_symmetry.space_group_name_H-M   'P 1'
#
loop_
_entity.id
_entity.type
_entity.pdbx_description
1 polymer ?
#
loop_
_entity_poly.entity_id
_entity_poly.type
_entity_poly.pdbx_seq_one_letter_code
_entity_poly.pdbx_strand_id
1 'polypeptide(L)'
;MWSALRRDLTEFVSTVTEDAAAALNNMDENFDLSEEEAEALRRMKLEETYTTPLNEDDAEAEQFLKDFNIEEKGEEISMNLEKHDMLKTFLDELVPDHVSYAEFWQRYFYRCDPQRIMAEWQNSSVEEEGPMNAIGHLLGDAVKAVSKTLAEDDEGKAIDGNKSSSFFTGSRPPFVMNTALSDGDDNEELGWGDEEDEEDDEEEEEEEDVVVFKDEEKEKLKDELKQALEERDLLQQTVQMQKKELLEHRSASEGSSEIKKLQMQLFERESELAALKLGQLDISVDQHVVEGAVDMKEVGDELFQKQSEVTQQQKQLETLRNALSEKEAEVSRHVDESSKLFKQLEEAQSVVHALQEEKRKLLDQVKKLQEGGGCDNESQLQELQNQVQSLTMEKNSLEETLQMTSADVEARITQMQEKLTRAIESADEANREKEEVSSALNDAKREIEKLGAELNLVQAQARPDTSPVRTTSPDTISTGVKVDSPKIEKVRSKDDDTDDWGDDWGDDGV
;
A
#
# COMPACT_ATOMS: atom_id res chain seq x y z
N MET A 1 34.00 16.91 51.89
CA MET A 1 34.56 16.25 50.70
C MET A 1 33.53 15.33 50.05
N TRP A 2 33.11 14.23 50.68
CA TRP A 2 32.09 13.32 50.12
C TRP A 2 30.71 13.95 49.82
N SER A 3 30.29 14.93 50.61
CA SER A 3 29.03 15.65 50.40
C SER A 3 29.08 16.65 49.24
N ALA A 4 30.26 17.20 48.93
CA ALA A 4 30.45 18.06 47.76
C ALA A 4 30.45 17.22 46.48
N LEU A 5 31.16 16.10 46.48
CA LEU A 5 31.19 15.17 45.34
C LEU A 5 29.81 14.64 44.96
N ARG A 6 28.95 14.35 45.94
CA ARG A 6 27.56 13.93 45.68
C ARG A 6 26.71 15.05 45.09
N ARG A 7 26.94 16.29 45.50
CA ARG A 7 26.22 17.45 44.98
C ARG A 7 26.59 17.68 43.52
N ASP A 8 27.88 17.71 43.21
CA ASP A 8 28.36 17.89 41.83
C ASP A 8 27.90 16.75 40.90
N LEU A 9 27.91 15.50 41.38
CA LEU A 9 27.40 14.37 40.60
C LEU A 9 25.88 14.48 40.35
N THR A 10 25.11 15.00 41.31
CA THR A 10 23.66 15.19 41.12
C THR A 10 23.40 16.32 40.11
N GLU A 11 24.20 17.39 40.15
CA GLU A 11 24.09 18.54 39.25
C GLU A 11 24.52 18.18 37.82
N PHE A 12 25.56 17.36 37.67
CA PHE A 12 25.98 16.79 36.39
C PHE A 12 24.93 15.84 35.81
N VAL A 13 24.37 14.93 36.61
CA VAL A 13 23.31 14.04 36.12
C VAL A 13 22.08 14.84 35.72
N SER A 14 21.70 15.87 36.48
CA SER A 14 20.56 16.74 36.14
C SER A 14 20.75 17.46 34.81
N THR A 15 21.94 18.05 34.59
CA THR A 15 22.26 18.76 33.35
C THR A 15 22.31 17.83 32.16
N VAL A 16 22.95 16.65 32.27
CA VAL A 16 22.96 15.65 31.20
C VAL A 16 21.54 15.15 30.89
N THR A 17 20.67 14.98 31.88
CA THR A 17 19.28 14.58 31.64
C THR A 17 18.45 15.68 31.00
N GLU A 18 18.67 16.96 31.37
CA GLU A 18 18.01 18.10 30.72
C GLU A 18 18.47 18.27 29.28
N ASP A 19 19.78 18.17 29.00
CA ASP A 19 20.32 18.27 27.65
C ASP A 19 19.90 17.09 26.77
N ALA A 20 19.84 15.87 27.32
CA ALA A 20 19.32 14.70 26.61
C ALA A 20 17.82 14.81 26.32
N ALA A 21 17.02 15.34 27.26
CA ALA A 21 15.60 15.58 27.05
C ALA A 21 15.34 16.70 26.04
N ALA A 22 16.15 17.77 26.05
CA ALA A 22 16.07 18.84 25.06
C ALA A 22 16.49 18.37 23.66
N ALA A 23 17.50 17.51 23.56
CA ALA A 23 17.89 16.91 22.29
C ALA A 23 16.82 15.96 21.74
N LEU A 24 16.18 15.16 22.60
CA LEU A 24 15.07 14.28 22.21
C LEU A 24 13.81 15.08 21.81
N ASN A 25 13.42 16.11 22.56
CA ASN A 25 12.27 16.95 22.19
C ASN A 25 12.48 17.72 20.89
N ASN A 26 13.70 18.18 20.59
CA ASN A 26 14.01 18.81 19.30
C ASN A 26 14.02 17.81 18.12
N MET A 27 14.16 16.51 18.38
CA MET A 27 13.98 15.47 17.36
C MET A 27 12.51 15.07 17.18
N ASP A 28 11.68 15.27 18.21
CA ASP A 28 10.26 14.85 18.25
C ASP A 28 9.31 15.86 17.56
N GLU A 29 9.66 17.14 17.46
CA GLU A 29 8.82 18.14 16.75
C GLU A 29 8.74 17.96 15.22
N ASN A 30 9.53 17.05 14.63
CA ASN A 30 9.43 16.67 13.22
C ASN A 30 8.76 15.29 13.00
N PHE A 31 8.29 14.62 14.05
CA PHE A 31 7.89 13.21 13.98
C PHE A 31 6.41 12.97 13.63
N ASP A 32 5.59 14.02 13.56
CA ASP A 32 4.16 13.93 13.20
C ASP A 32 3.85 14.29 11.73
N LEU A 33 4.86 14.65 10.92
CA LEU A 33 4.64 14.86 9.49
C LEU A 33 4.45 13.51 8.81
N SER A 34 3.40 13.41 7.99
CA SER A 34 3.22 12.20 7.17
C SER A 34 4.43 12.04 6.23
N GLU A 35 4.72 10.80 5.81
CA GLU A 35 5.87 10.53 4.95
C GLU A 35 5.82 11.36 3.65
N GLU A 36 4.61 11.59 3.14
CA GLU A 36 4.33 12.41 1.97
C GLU A 36 4.56 13.91 2.22
N GLU A 37 4.19 14.41 3.41
CA GLU A 37 4.46 15.79 3.81
C GLU A 37 5.96 16.04 4.01
N ALA A 38 6.68 15.06 4.58
CA ALA A 38 8.13 15.13 4.72
C ALA A 38 8.83 15.17 3.34
N GLU A 39 8.39 14.35 2.39
CA GLU A 39 8.93 14.40 1.02
C GLU A 39 8.54 15.68 0.29
N ALA A 40 7.33 16.22 0.49
CA ALA A 40 6.94 17.53 -0.04
C ALA A 40 7.88 18.63 0.47
N LEU A 41 8.21 18.60 1.76
CA LEU A 41 9.16 19.52 2.39
C LEU A 41 10.58 19.36 1.83
N ARG A 42 10.99 18.12 1.53
CA ARG A 42 12.28 17.81 0.91
C ARG A 42 12.34 18.39 -0.51
N ARG A 43 11.32 18.13 -1.33
CA ARG A 43 11.19 18.67 -2.69
C ARG A 43 11.15 20.20 -2.67
N MET A 44 10.48 20.82 -1.70
CA MET A 44 10.43 22.28 -1.56
C MET A 44 11.80 22.92 -1.33
N LYS A 45 12.74 22.20 -0.69
CA LYS A 45 14.11 22.69 -0.44
C LYS A 45 15.03 22.61 -1.67
N LEU A 46 14.61 21.94 -2.73
CA LEU A 46 15.41 21.76 -3.95
C LEU A 46 15.09 22.87 -4.95
N GLU A 47 16.13 23.53 -5.48
CA GLU A 47 15.99 24.55 -6.52
C GLU A 47 15.41 23.97 -7.82
N GLU A 48 15.78 22.73 -8.16
CA GLU A 48 15.32 22.01 -9.36
C GLU A 48 13.79 21.88 -9.43
N THR A 49 13.14 21.86 -8.26
CA THR A 49 11.67 21.84 -8.11
C THR A 49 11.03 23.03 -8.80
N TYR A 50 11.68 24.19 -8.79
CA TYR A 50 11.17 25.43 -9.36
C TYR A 50 11.71 25.71 -10.76
N THR A 51 12.92 25.25 -11.08
CA THR A 51 13.61 25.61 -12.34
C THR A 51 13.34 24.62 -13.48
N THR A 52 13.11 23.35 -13.17
CA THR A 52 12.84 22.34 -14.20
C THR A 52 11.41 22.48 -14.72
N PRO A 53 11.16 22.65 -16.03
CA PRO A 53 9.80 22.74 -16.57
C PRO A 53 9.01 21.46 -16.33
N LEU A 54 7.69 21.59 -16.21
CA LEU A 54 6.79 20.43 -16.18
C LEU A 54 6.74 19.82 -17.58
N ASN A 55 6.73 18.49 -17.64
CA ASN A 55 6.67 17.80 -18.91
C ASN A 55 5.24 17.84 -19.45
N GLU A 56 4.98 18.68 -20.45
CA GLU A 56 3.65 18.82 -21.06
C GLU A 56 3.19 17.54 -21.80
N ASP A 57 4.10 16.63 -22.13
CA ASP A 57 3.77 15.33 -22.71
C ASP A 57 3.18 14.34 -21.68
N ASP A 58 3.25 14.67 -20.39
CA ASP A 58 2.57 13.93 -19.34
C ASP A 58 1.10 14.39 -19.26
N ALA A 59 0.19 13.45 -19.52
CA ALA A 59 -1.26 13.72 -19.54
C ALA A 59 -1.74 14.28 -18.19
N GLU A 60 -1.11 13.88 -17.08
CA GLU A 60 -1.47 14.36 -15.74
C GLU A 60 -1.00 15.81 -15.50
N ALA A 61 0.19 16.15 -16.00
CA ALA A 61 0.72 17.52 -15.96
C ALA A 61 -0.09 18.47 -16.83
N GLU A 62 -0.46 18.03 -18.04
CA GLU A 62 -1.27 18.83 -18.96
C GLU A 62 -2.64 19.14 -18.36
N GLN A 63 -3.27 18.16 -17.70
CA GLN A 63 -4.56 18.36 -17.06
C GLN A 63 -4.47 19.30 -15.85
N PHE A 64 -3.46 19.13 -15.01
CA PHE A 64 -3.20 20.05 -13.91
C PHE A 64 -3.00 21.49 -14.39
N LEU A 65 -2.18 21.70 -15.43
CA LEU A 65 -1.89 23.04 -15.95
C LEU A 65 -3.13 23.72 -16.52
N LYS A 66 -4.10 22.96 -17.04
CA LYS A 66 -5.38 23.50 -17.53
C LYS A 66 -6.31 23.91 -16.39
N ASP A 67 -6.31 23.15 -15.31
CA ASP A 67 -7.22 23.35 -14.18
C ASP A 67 -6.64 24.32 -13.14
N PHE A 68 -5.32 24.51 -13.12
CA PHE A 68 -4.63 25.34 -12.13
C PHE A 68 -4.89 26.84 -12.34
N ASN A 69 -5.46 27.48 -11.31
CA ASN A 69 -5.65 28.92 -11.25
C ASN A 69 -4.90 29.53 -10.06
N ILE A 70 -3.94 30.40 -10.34
CA ILE A 70 -3.13 31.06 -9.31
C ILE A 70 -3.94 31.98 -8.40
N GLU A 71 -4.99 32.62 -8.93
CA GLU A 71 -5.81 33.56 -8.16
C GLU A 71 -6.57 32.84 -7.05
N GLU A 72 -7.00 31.60 -7.29
CA GLU A 72 -7.70 30.76 -6.32
C GLU A 72 -6.75 30.27 -5.20
N LYS A 73 -5.46 30.13 -5.51
CA LYS A 73 -4.42 29.70 -4.57
C LYS A 73 -3.78 30.83 -3.77
N GLY A 74 -4.25 32.06 -3.89
CA GLY A 74 -3.62 33.23 -3.26
C GLY A 74 -3.50 33.19 -1.73
N GLU A 75 -4.53 32.66 -1.03
CA GLU A 75 -4.50 32.51 0.43
C GLU A 75 -3.48 31.44 0.87
N GLU A 76 -3.45 30.31 0.16
CA GLU A 76 -2.54 29.20 0.42
C GLU A 76 -1.08 29.60 0.14
N ILE A 77 -0.84 30.35 -0.94
CA ILE A 77 0.47 30.95 -1.24
C ILE A 77 0.94 31.84 -0.09
N SER A 78 0.07 32.71 0.41
CA SER A 78 0.41 33.62 1.51
C SER A 78 0.78 32.84 2.78
N MET A 79 -0.01 31.83 3.12
CA MET A 79 0.26 30.95 4.25
C MET A 79 1.58 30.18 4.09
N ASN A 80 1.87 29.64 2.90
CA ASN A 80 3.10 28.88 2.64
C ASN A 80 4.35 29.78 2.69
N LEU A 81 4.25 31.01 2.20
CA LEU A 81 5.33 31.99 2.35
C LEU A 81 5.57 32.36 3.81
N GLU A 82 4.52 32.52 4.62
CA GLU A 82 4.66 32.78 6.06
C GLU A 82 5.31 31.61 6.80
N LYS A 83 4.92 30.37 6.47
CA LYS A 83 5.44 29.15 7.11
C LYS A 83 6.88 28.82 6.72
N HIS A 84 7.30 29.13 5.48
CA HIS A 84 8.58 28.66 4.95
C HIS A 84 9.42 29.83 4.40
N ASP A 85 10.37 30.29 5.21
CA ASP A 85 11.27 31.39 4.80
C ASP A 85 12.16 31.04 3.60
N MET A 86 12.55 29.77 3.45
CA MET A 86 13.28 29.28 2.28
C MET A 86 12.52 29.50 0.96
N LEU A 87 11.19 29.35 1.00
CA LEU A 87 10.34 29.53 -0.17
C LEU A 87 10.32 31.00 -0.62
N LYS A 88 10.36 31.94 0.34
CA LYS A 88 10.50 33.38 0.05
C LYS A 88 11.83 33.67 -0.64
N THR A 89 12.93 33.09 -0.15
CA THR A 89 14.27 33.26 -0.75
C THR A 89 14.30 32.77 -2.20
N PHE A 90 13.76 31.58 -2.47
CA PHE A 90 13.70 31.06 -3.84
C PHE A 90 12.76 31.86 -4.73
N LEU A 91 11.65 32.38 -4.20
CA LEU A 91 10.75 33.25 -4.95
C LEU A 91 11.46 34.54 -5.37
N ASP A 92 12.18 35.19 -4.43
CA ASP A 92 12.89 36.46 -4.68
C ASP A 92 14.11 36.27 -5.61
N GLU A 93 14.76 35.10 -5.57
CA GLU A 93 15.93 34.78 -6.41
C GLU A 93 15.54 34.33 -7.82
N LEU A 94 14.50 33.50 -7.96
CA LEU A 94 14.13 32.90 -9.24
C LEU A 94 13.10 33.72 -10.02
N VAL A 95 12.26 34.52 -9.35
CA VAL A 95 11.24 35.35 -9.99
C VAL A 95 11.67 36.83 -9.95
N PRO A 96 11.72 37.54 -11.10
CA PRO A 96 11.26 37.15 -12.43
C PRO A 96 12.37 36.63 -13.37
N ASP A 97 13.60 36.48 -12.89
CA ASP A 97 14.77 36.32 -13.75
C ASP A 97 14.87 34.94 -14.42
N HIS A 98 14.46 33.87 -13.72
CA HIS A 98 14.54 32.49 -14.20
C HIS A 98 13.18 31.91 -14.59
N VAL A 99 12.14 32.23 -13.83
CA VAL A 99 10.77 31.75 -14.05
C VAL A 99 9.76 32.85 -13.80
N SER A 100 8.64 32.83 -14.51
CA SER A 100 7.54 33.74 -14.20
C SER A 100 6.90 33.36 -12.87
N TYR A 101 6.29 34.36 -12.19
CA TYR A 101 5.57 34.13 -10.94
C TYR A 101 4.53 33.00 -11.06
N ALA A 102 3.81 32.94 -12.18
CA ALA A 102 2.82 31.90 -12.42
C ALA A 102 3.44 30.51 -12.57
N GLU A 103 4.51 30.38 -13.33
CA GLU A 103 5.21 29.10 -13.53
C GLU A 103 5.87 28.60 -12.26
N PHE A 104 6.40 29.50 -11.42
CA PHE A 104 6.98 29.14 -10.13
C PHE A 104 5.96 28.41 -9.25
N TRP A 105 4.77 29.01 -9.09
CA TRP A 105 3.71 28.41 -8.27
C TRP A 105 3.08 27.18 -8.90
N GLN A 106 2.91 27.14 -10.23
CA GLN A 106 2.48 25.92 -10.93
C GLN A 106 3.40 24.75 -10.62
N ARG A 107 4.73 24.96 -10.69
CA ARG A 107 5.71 23.91 -10.41
C ARG A 107 5.72 23.50 -8.94
N TYR A 108 5.62 24.47 -8.04
CA TYR A 108 5.51 24.22 -6.60
C TYR A 108 4.29 23.35 -6.27
N PHE A 109 3.09 23.79 -6.66
CA PHE A 109 1.86 23.06 -6.37
C PHE A 109 1.75 21.73 -7.11
N TYR A 110 2.43 21.56 -8.24
CA TYR A 110 2.50 20.26 -8.89
C TYR A 110 3.41 19.29 -8.13
N ARG A 111 4.61 19.72 -7.73
CA ARG A 111 5.66 18.80 -7.24
C ARG A 111 5.66 18.58 -5.74
N CYS A 112 5.15 19.55 -4.98
CA CYS A 112 5.10 19.55 -3.53
C CYS A 112 3.70 19.25 -2.99
N ASP A 113 2.77 18.75 -3.81
CA ASP A 113 1.45 18.31 -3.34
C ASP A 113 1.54 16.91 -2.72
N PRO A 114 1.26 16.75 -1.40
CA PRO A 114 1.31 15.46 -0.72
C PRO A 114 0.43 14.39 -1.37
N GLN A 115 -0.75 14.76 -1.91
CA GLN A 115 -1.66 13.79 -2.52
C GLN A 115 -1.07 13.20 -3.80
N ARG A 116 -0.38 14.03 -4.58
CA ARG A 116 0.27 13.56 -5.81
C ARG A 116 1.51 12.73 -5.51
N ILE A 117 2.28 13.10 -4.48
CA ILE A 117 3.42 12.31 -4.00
C ILE A 117 2.93 10.92 -3.56
N MET A 118 1.83 10.86 -2.81
CA MET A 118 1.20 9.59 -2.42
C MET A 118 0.82 8.74 -3.63
N ALA A 119 0.18 9.35 -4.64
CA ALA A 119 -0.22 8.65 -5.86
C ALA A 119 0.98 8.16 -6.69
N GLU A 120 2.06 8.96 -6.76
CA GLU A 120 3.32 8.59 -7.40
C GLU A 120 3.92 7.35 -6.72
N TRP A 121 3.94 7.31 -5.39
CA TRP A 121 4.43 6.17 -4.62
C TRP A 121 3.55 4.92 -4.76
N GLN A 122 2.23 5.09 -4.78
CA GLN A 122 1.30 3.97 -5.01
C GLN A 122 1.43 3.39 -6.42
N ASN A 123 1.66 4.23 -7.43
CA ASN A 123 1.91 3.74 -8.78
C ASN A 123 3.30 3.09 -8.90
N SER A 124 4.30 3.64 -8.23
CA SER A 124 5.66 3.08 -8.23
C SER A 124 5.75 1.73 -7.50
N SER A 125 4.97 1.50 -6.44
CA SER A 125 4.94 0.21 -5.73
C SER A 125 4.29 -0.91 -6.56
N VAL A 126 3.37 -0.56 -7.47
CA VAL A 126 2.74 -1.52 -8.40
C VAL A 126 3.66 -1.85 -9.58
N GLU A 127 4.54 -0.94 -10.01
CA GLU A 127 5.43 -1.18 -11.15
C GLU A 127 6.70 -2.01 -10.79
N GLU A 128 7.07 -2.13 -9.51
CA GLU A 128 8.17 -3.01 -9.06
C GLU A 128 7.77 -4.49 -8.83
N GLU A 129 6.48 -4.85 -8.90
CA GLU A 129 6.01 -6.25 -8.76
C GLU A 129 6.09 -7.08 -10.06
N GLY A 130 7.20 -6.99 -10.79
CA GLY A 130 7.61 -7.96 -11.80
C GLY A 130 9.12 -7.83 -12.08
N PRO A 131 9.95 -8.89 -12.12
CA PRO A 131 9.69 -10.33 -12.31
C PRO A 131 10.17 -11.21 -11.12
N MET A 132 10.02 -10.75 -9.87
CA MET A 132 10.40 -11.56 -8.69
C MET A 132 9.55 -12.84 -8.52
N ASN A 133 8.30 -12.86 -9.01
CA ASN A 133 7.46 -14.07 -9.00
C ASN A 133 7.93 -15.19 -9.94
N ALA A 134 8.83 -14.91 -10.90
CA ALA A 134 9.44 -15.94 -11.74
C ALA A 134 10.57 -16.72 -11.02
N ILE A 135 11.19 -16.12 -9.99
CA ILE A 135 12.29 -16.74 -9.24
C ILE A 135 11.75 -17.71 -8.17
N GLY A 136 10.55 -17.44 -7.63
CA GLY A 136 9.86 -18.37 -6.71
C GLY A 136 9.51 -19.71 -7.36
N HIS A 137 9.14 -19.72 -8.65
CA HIS A 137 8.87 -20.95 -9.40
C HIS A 137 10.14 -21.74 -9.77
N LEU A 138 11.29 -21.06 -9.95
CA LEU A 138 12.55 -21.73 -10.30
C LEU A 138 13.19 -22.45 -9.11
N LEU A 139 13.10 -21.87 -7.91
CA LEU A 139 13.59 -22.50 -6.67
C LEU A 139 12.65 -23.60 -6.16
N GLY A 140 11.33 -23.43 -6.35
CA GLY A 140 10.34 -24.44 -6.00
C GLY A 140 10.51 -25.76 -6.77
N ASP A 141 10.77 -25.70 -8.08
CA ASP A 141 10.95 -26.90 -8.90
C ASP A 141 12.27 -27.63 -8.65
N ALA A 142 13.34 -26.89 -8.29
CA ALA A 142 14.62 -27.49 -7.93
C ALA A 142 14.55 -28.25 -6.58
N VAL A 143 13.84 -27.71 -5.58
CA VAL A 143 13.65 -28.38 -4.28
C VAL A 143 12.73 -29.60 -4.43
N LYS A 144 11.72 -29.55 -5.31
CA LYS A 144 10.82 -30.68 -5.58
C LYS A 144 11.53 -31.82 -6.34
N ALA A 145 12.48 -31.50 -7.21
CA ALA A 145 13.31 -32.50 -7.89
C ALA A 145 14.29 -33.20 -6.93
N VAL A 146 14.90 -32.46 -5.99
CA VAL A 146 15.81 -33.03 -4.97
C VAL A 146 15.05 -33.88 -3.94
N SER A 147 13.85 -33.45 -3.54
CA SER A 147 13.02 -34.22 -2.60
C SER A 147 12.45 -35.51 -3.21
N LYS A 148 12.32 -35.59 -4.54
CA LYS A 148 11.91 -36.81 -5.25
C LYS A 148 13.06 -37.82 -5.42
N THR A 149 14.31 -37.35 -5.49
CA THR A 149 15.49 -38.23 -5.55
C THR A 149 15.94 -38.81 -4.21
N LEU A 150 15.40 -38.33 -3.08
CA LEU A 150 15.70 -38.87 -1.75
C LEU A 150 14.69 -39.91 -1.22
N ALA A 151 13.58 -40.13 -1.95
CA ALA A 151 12.50 -41.04 -1.53
C ALA A 151 12.54 -42.42 -2.21
N GLU A 152 13.46 -42.63 -3.16
CA GLU A 152 13.62 -43.89 -3.90
C GLU A 152 15.07 -44.36 -3.79
N ASP A 153 15.49 -44.89 -2.64
CA ASP A 153 16.66 -45.79 -2.53
C ASP A 153 16.69 -46.42 -1.12
N ASP A 154 15.75 -47.32 -0.85
CA ASP A 154 15.86 -48.30 0.25
C ASP A 154 15.45 -49.69 -0.25
N GLU A 155 16.21 -50.26 -1.20
CA GLU A 155 16.33 -51.71 -1.34
C GLU A 155 17.77 -52.09 -1.72
N GLY A 156 18.40 -52.87 -0.84
CA GLY A 156 19.83 -53.09 -0.83
C GLY A 156 20.41 -53.93 -1.97
N LYS A 157 21.67 -53.64 -2.30
CA LYS A 157 22.60 -54.65 -2.82
C LYS A 157 24.05 -54.21 -2.64
N ALA A 158 24.79 -54.97 -1.84
CA ALA A 158 26.25 -54.93 -1.81
C ALA A 158 26.82 -55.38 -3.17
N ILE A 159 27.91 -54.75 -3.62
CA ILE A 159 29.11 -55.37 -4.25
C ILE A 159 30.08 -54.26 -4.72
N ASP A 160 31.31 -54.39 -4.22
CA ASP A 160 32.64 -54.05 -4.77
C ASP A 160 32.90 -52.79 -5.62
N GLY A 161 33.87 -52.00 -5.10
CA GLY A 161 35.19 -51.99 -5.73
C GLY A 161 35.46 -50.95 -6.82
N ASN A 162 36.21 -49.91 -6.43
CA ASN A 162 37.34 -49.37 -7.16
C ASN A 162 37.10 -48.87 -8.60
N LYS A 163 37.01 -47.54 -8.78
CA LYS A 163 37.85 -46.79 -9.73
C LYS A 163 37.66 -45.26 -9.61
N SER A 164 38.80 -44.60 -9.52
CA SER A 164 39.04 -43.18 -9.74
C SER A 164 38.36 -42.63 -10.98
N SER A 165 37.78 -41.44 -10.87
CA SER A 165 38.06 -40.36 -11.81
C SER A 165 37.72 -39.01 -11.17
N SER A 166 38.77 -38.21 -11.01
CA SER A 166 38.71 -36.79 -10.73
C SER A 166 38.02 -36.06 -11.86
N PHE A 167 36.95 -35.31 -11.58
CA PHE A 167 36.41 -34.31 -12.49
C PHE A 167 35.58 -33.29 -11.72
N PHE A 168 36.22 -32.44 -10.90
CA PHE A 168 35.73 -31.08 -10.60
C PHE A 168 36.93 -30.24 -10.16
N THR A 169 37.66 -29.78 -11.18
CA THR A 169 38.52 -28.61 -11.08
C THR A 169 37.73 -27.42 -11.62
N GLY A 170 37.75 -26.31 -10.88
CA GLY A 170 37.56 -24.96 -11.41
C GLY A 170 36.15 -24.55 -11.86
N SER A 171 35.39 -23.95 -10.95
CA SER A 171 34.73 -22.64 -11.14
C SER A 171 33.79 -22.39 -9.96
N ARG A 172 34.33 -21.79 -8.90
CA ARG A 172 33.50 -21.12 -7.89
C ARG A 172 33.07 -19.77 -8.49
N PRO A 173 31.78 -19.42 -8.45
CA PRO A 173 31.33 -18.09 -8.86
C PRO A 173 31.98 -17.03 -7.94
N PRO A 174 32.38 -15.86 -8.46
CA PRO A 174 32.84 -14.75 -7.64
C PRO A 174 31.63 -14.07 -6.96
N PHE A 175 31.87 -13.05 -6.15
CA PHE A 175 30.87 -12.20 -5.48
C PHE A 175 30.14 -12.79 -4.26
N VAL A 176 30.90 -13.23 -3.26
CA VAL A 176 30.56 -12.92 -1.86
C VAL A 176 31.84 -12.47 -1.18
N MET A 177 32.10 -11.16 -1.16
CA MET A 177 33.12 -10.61 -0.28
C MET A 177 32.52 -10.46 1.12
N ASN A 178 33.16 -11.15 2.06
CA ASN A 178 33.01 -10.93 3.48
C ASN A 178 33.61 -9.56 3.84
N THR A 179 32.82 -8.68 4.45
CA THR A 179 33.31 -7.67 5.39
C THR A 179 33.13 -8.19 6.81
N ALA A 180 33.92 -9.19 7.18
CA ALA A 180 34.22 -9.49 8.57
C ALA A 180 35.51 -8.73 8.90
N LEU A 181 35.37 -7.52 9.44
CA LEU A 181 36.50 -6.75 9.95
C LEU A 181 36.73 -7.13 11.41
N SER A 182 37.84 -7.84 11.60
CA SER A 182 38.72 -7.99 12.76
C SER A 182 38.30 -7.33 14.09
N ASP A 183 38.03 -8.18 15.08
CA ASP A 183 38.45 -7.97 16.46
C ASP A 183 39.98 -7.80 16.54
N GLY A 184 40.43 -6.90 17.41
CA GLY A 184 41.84 -6.73 17.82
C GLY A 184 42.18 -5.26 17.98
N ASP A 185 42.10 -4.68 19.19
CA ASP A 185 43.10 -4.74 20.27
C ASP A 185 43.76 -3.36 20.34
N ASP A 186 44.10 -2.93 21.56
CA ASP A 186 44.93 -1.77 21.88
C ASP A 186 44.29 -0.38 21.64
N ASN A 187 44.44 0.67 22.45
CA ASN A 187 45.08 0.97 23.71
C ASN A 187 44.79 2.48 23.94
N GLU A 188 45.18 3.03 25.11
CA GLU A 188 45.37 4.47 25.36
C GLU A 188 44.15 5.27 25.87
N GLU A 189 43.79 4.93 27.10
CA GLU A 189 43.82 5.85 28.25
C GLU A 189 44.63 7.15 28.01
N LEU A 190 43.94 8.28 27.81
CA LEU A 190 44.52 9.61 28.01
C LEU A 190 43.75 10.34 29.11
N GLY A 191 44.33 10.27 30.30
CA GLY A 191 43.98 11.11 31.42
C GLY A 191 44.44 12.55 31.17
N TRP A 192 43.50 13.47 31.23
CA TRP A 192 43.78 14.90 31.40
C TRP A 192 43.53 15.25 32.86
N GLY A 193 44.52 14.93 33.69
CA GLY A 193 44.66 15.44 35.04
C GLY A 193 45.68 16.56 35.04
N ASP A 194 45.18 17.75 35.36
CA ASP A 194 45.73 18.71 36.34
C ASP A 194 46.96 19.57 36.01
N GLU A 195 46.98 20.71 36.70
CA GLU A 195 48.04 21.74 36.87
C GLU A 195 48.00 22.87 35.82
N GLU A 196 47.40 24.02 36.15
CA GLU A 196 47.92 25.13 36.98
C GLU A 196 49.02 25.96 36.29
N ASP A 197 48.77 27.28 36.30
CA ASP A 197 49.72 28.38 36.42
C ASP A 197 50.36 29.08 35.19
N GLU A 198 50.19 30.41 35.28
CA GLU A 198 51.16 31.49 35.01
C GLU A 198 51.33 32.06 33.58
N GLU A 199 50.77 33.27 33.45
CA GLU A 199 51.39 34.53 33.00
C GLU A 199 52.39 34.59 31.82
N ASP A 200 52.20 35.68 31.06
CA ASP A 200 53.14 36.44 30.23
C ASP A 200 53.44 36.01 28.77
N ASP A 201 53.00 36.93 27.88
CA ASP A 201 53.70 37.50 26.72
C ASP A 201 54.82 36.67 26.07
N GLU A 202 54.66 36.33 24.78
CA GLU A 202 55.55 36.82 23.71
C GLU A 202 55.10 36.30 22.33
N GLU A 203 55.25 37.20 21.34
CA GLU A 203 54.99 37.04 19.92
C GLU A 203 55.83 35.89 19.33
N GLU A 204 55.25 34.90 18.65
CA GLU A 204 56.00 34.03 17.74
C GLU A 204 55.16 33.56 16.54
N GLU A 205 55.80 33.60 15.38
CA GLU A 205 55.26 33.56 14.03
C GLU A 205 54.60 32.19 13.68
N GLU A 206 53.38 32.23 13.14
CA GLU A 206 52.69 31.06 12.60
C GLU A 206 53.32 30.59 11.29
N GLU A 207 54.03 29.45 11.31
CA GLU A 207 54.31 28.65 10.11
C GLU A 207 53.12 27.69 9.86
N GLU A 208 52.37 27.93 8.78
CA GLU A 208 51.28 27.07 8.29
C GLU A 208 51.82 25.75 7.73
N ASP A 209 51.65 24.65 8.49
CA ASP A 209 51.75 23.29 7.98
C ASP A 209 50.48 22.93 7.19
N VAL A 210 50.55 23.09 5.87
CA VAL A 210 49.48 22.70 4.92
C VAL A 210 49.42 21.17 4.82
N VAL A 211 48.44 20.58 5.49
CA VAL A 211 48.10 19.15 5.42
C VAL A 211 47.48 18.81 4.06
N VAL A 212 48.29 18.27 3.14
CA VAL A 212 47.91 17.78 1.81
C VAL A 212 47.42 16.33 1.90
N PHE A 213 46.16 16.09 2.30
CA PHE A 213 45.59 14.73 2.35
C PHE A 213 44.11 14.60 1.91
N LYS A 214 43.55 15.56 1.16
CA LYS A 214 42.12 15.53 0.75
C LYS A 214 41.82 15.22 -0.73
N ASP A 215 42.84 15.00 -1.57
CA ASP A 215 42.62 14.91 -3.02
C ASP A 215 42.30 13.48 -3.52
N GLU A 216 42.83 12.42 -2.88
CA GLU A 216 42.61 11.04 -3.35
C GLU A 216 41.17 10.53 -3.08
N GLU A 217 40.59 10.86 -1.92
CA GLU A 217 39.21 10.48 -1.59
C GLU A 217 38.20 11.24 -2.45
N LYS A 218 38.51 12.51 -2.76
CA LYS A 218 37.70 13.34 -3.65
C LYS A 218 37.74 12.84 -5.09
N GLU A 219 38.84 12.25 -5.54
CA GLU A 219 38.94 11.63 -6.87
C GLU A 219 38.12 10.33 -6.93
N LYS A 220 38.21 9.47 -5.90
CA LYS A 220 37.38 8.25 -5.81
C LYS A 220 35.88 8.54 -5.82
N LEU A 221 35.43 9.54 -5.06
CA LEU A 221 34.01 9.93 -5.03
C LEU A 221 33.53 10.46 -6.39
N LYS A 222 34.40 11.12 -7.16
CA LYS A 222 34.05 11.58 -8.52
C LYS A 222 33.90 10.43 -9.50
N ASP A 223 34.77 9.43 -9.40
CA ASP A 223 34.69 8.23 -10.25
C ASP A 223 33.45 7.40 -9.91
N GLU A 224 33.11 7.27 -8.62
CA GLU A 224 31.90 6.59 -8.16
C GLU A 224 30.63 7.32 -8.62
N LEU A 225 30.60 8.65 -8.52
CA LEU A 225 29.49 9.45 -9.05
C LEU A 225 29.32 9.27 -10.57
N LYS A 226 30.44 9.22 -11.30
CA LYS A 226 30.42 9.00 -12.75
C LYS A 226 29.88 7.62 -13.09
N GLN A 227 30.30 6.58 -12.37
CA GLN A 227 29.79 5.24 -12.54
C GLN A 227 28.28 5.16 -12.26
N ALA A 228 27.82 5.78 -11.18
CA ALA A 228 26.39 5.82 -10.84
C ALA A 228 25.55 6.52 -11.93
N LEU A 229 26.08 7.56 -12.57
CA LEU A 229 25.41 8.22 -13.70
C LEU A 229 25.32 7.31 -14.93
N GLU A 230 26.38 6.58 -15.26
CA GLU A 230 26.38 5.61 -16.37
C GLU A 230 25.40 4.45 -16.12
N GLU A 231 25.31 3.95 -14.89
CA GLU A 231 24.36 2.91 -14.49
C GLU A 231 22.90 3.39 -14.54
N ARG A 232 22.63 4.62 -14.07
CA ARG A 232 21.32 5.26 -14.17
C ARG A 232 20.86 5.38 -15.63
N ASP A 233 21.74 5.83 -16.52
CA ASP A 233 21.40 6.01 -17.94
C ASP A 233 21.11 4.66 -18.62
N LEU A 234 21.84 3.60 -18.26
CA LEU A 234 21.59 2.24 -18.74
C LEU A 234 20.23 1.69 -18.25
N LEU A 235 19.88 1.94 -16.99
CA LEU A 235 18.58 1.56 -16.43
C LEU A 235 17.45 2.31 -17.14
N GLN A 236 17.61 3.63 -17.34
CA GLN A 236 16.62 4.44 -18.05
C GLN A 236 16.40 3.95 -19.48
N GLN A 237 17.45 3.54 -20.19
CA GLN A 237 17.33 2.92 -21.51
C GLN A 237 16.55 1.60 -21.47
N THR A 238 16.75 0.79 -20.44
CA THR A 238 16.07 -0.50 -20.26
C THR A 238 14.58 -0.31 -19.97
N VAL A 239 14.24 0.64 -19.09
CA VAL A 239 12.85 1.01 -18.78
C VAL A 239 12.13 1.52 -20.03
N GLN A 240 12.78 2.34 -20.86
CA GLN A 240 12.18 2.79 -22.13
C GLN A 240 11.91 1.63 -23.09
N MET A 241 12.80 0.64 -23.16
CA MET A 241 12.59 -0.55 -23.97
C MET A 241 11.39 -1.36 -23.48
N GLN A 242 11.30 -1.60 -22.17
CA GLN A 242 10.17 -2.31 -21.55
C GLN A 242 8.85 -1.55 -21.73
N LYS A 243 8.85 -0.22 -21.58
CA LYS A 243 7.66 0.62 -21.82
C LYS A 243 7.15 0.48 -23.26
N LYS A 244 8.06 0.40 -24.23
CA LYS A 244 7.71 0.19 -25.64
C LYS A 244 7.12 -1.20 -25.86
N GLU A 245 7.71 -2.24 -25.26
CA GLU A 245 7.18 -3.61 -25.33
C GLU A 245 5.80 -3.71 -24.68
N LEU A 246 5.58 -3.09 -23.53
CA LEU A 246 4.27 -3.04 -22.86
C LEU A 246 3.22 -2.31 -23.70
N LEU A 247 3.60 -1.21 -24.36
CA LEU A 247 2.70 -0.49 -25.27
C LEU A 247 2.31 -1.35 -26.48
N GLU A 248 3.26 -2.12 -27.02
CA GLU A 248 3.00 -3.09 -28.09
C GLU A 248 2.05 -4.20 -27.62
N HIS A 249 2.26 -4.74 -26.41
CA HIS A 249 1.33 -5.70 -25.79
C HIS A 249 -0.06 -5.11 -25.51
N ARG A 250 -0.14 -3.85 -25.11
CA ARG A 250 -1.42 -3.15 -24.90
C ARG A 250 -2.18 -2.96 -26.21
N SER A 251 -1.48 -2.61 -27.29
CA SER A 251 -2.09 -2.53 -28.62
C SER A 251 -2.55 -3.89 -29.15
N ALA A 252 -1.83 -4.97 -28.83
CA ALA A 252 -2.29 -6.34 -29.11
C ALA A 252 -3.52 -6.74 -28.27
N SER A 253 -3.67 -6.17 -27.06
CA SER A 253 -4.83 -6.36 -26.18
C SER A 253 -6.12 -5.67 -26.67
N GLU A 254 -6.04 -4.76 -27.64
CA GLU A 254 -7.23 -4.23 -28.35
C GLU A 254 -8.01 -5.32 -29.11
N GLY A 255 -7.44 -6.53 -29.24
CA GLY A 255 -8.16 -7.77 -29.54
C GLY A 255 -9.31 -8.11 -28.57
N SER A 256 -9.46 -7.38 -27.45
CA SER A 256 -10.61 -7.40 -26.54
C SER A 256 -11.95 -7.16 -27.27
N SER A 257 -11.95 -6.36 -28.34
CA SER A 257 -13.14 -6.14 -29.17
C SER A 257 -13.52 -7.40 -29.99
N GLU A 258 -12.51 -8.12 -30.49
CA GLU A 258 -12.68 -9.40 -31.19
C GLU A 258 -13.12 -10.51 -30.22
N ILE A 259 -12.58 -10.50 -28.99
CA ILE A 259 -12.98 -11.42 -27.90
C ILE A 259 -14.44 -11.18 -27.51
N LYS A 260 -14.88 -9.93 -27.34
CA LYS A 260 -16.31 -9.60 -27.09
C LYS A 260 -17.22 -10.06 -28.23
N LYS A 261 -16.75 -9.96 -29.48
CA LYS A 261 -17.50 -10.45 -30.65
C LYS A 261 -17.60 -11.98 -30.66
N LEU A 262 -16.52 -12.69 -30.31
CA LEU A 262 -16.53 -14.15 -30.18
C LEU A 262 -17.39 -14.61 -29.01
N GLN A 263 -17.38 -13.92 -27.87
CA GLN A 263 -18.29 -14.18 -26.75
C GLN A 263 -19.76 -14.07 -27.15
N MET A 264 -20.12 -13.04 -27.92
CA MET A 264 -21.50 -12.87 -28.40
C MET A 264 -21.92 -13.98 -29.37
N GLN A 265 -21.03 -14.40 -30.26
CA GLN A 265 -21.27 -15.53 -31.16
C GLN A 265 -21.40 -16.86 -30.42
N LEU A 266 -20.66 -17.04 -29.32
CA LEU A 266 -20.76 -18.22 -28.45
C LEU A 266 -22.14 -18.28 -27.79
N PHE A 267 -22.62 -17.16 -27.26
CA PHE A 267 -23.96 -17.05 -26.65
C PHE A 267 -25.08 -17.37 -27.65
N GLU A 268 -25.00 -16.86 -28.89
CA GLU A 268 -25.98 -17.18 -29.93
C GLU A 268 -26.00 -18.69 -30.24
N ARG A 269 -24.82 -19.33 -30.36
CA ARG A 269 -24.73 -20.77 -30.65
C ARG A 269 -25.18 -21.66 -29.49
N GLU A 270 -24.93 -21.25 -28.25
CA GLU A 270 -25.45 -21.96 -27.07
C GLU A 270 -26.97 -21.89 -27.00
N SER A 271 -27.56 -20.73 -27.34
CA SER A 271 -29.02 -20.58 -27.40
C SER A 271 -29.66 -21.46 -28.49
N GLU A 272 -29.02 -21.58 -29.65
CA GLU A 272 -29.44 -22.48 -30.73
C GLU A 272 -29.34 -23.95 -30.33
N LEU A 273 -28.25 -24.33 -29.65
CA LEU A 273 -28.07 -25.70 -29.14
C LEU A 273 -29.12 -26.05 -28.08
N ALA A 274 -29.43 -25.14 -27.17
CA ALA A 274 -30.48 -25.34 -26.18
C ALA A 274 -31.86 -25.56 -26.83
N ALA A 275 -32.18 -24.79 -27.88
CA ALA A 275 -33.42 -24.95 -28.64
C ALA A 275 -33.49 -26.30 -29.37
N LEU A 276 -32.37 -26.75 -29.97
CA LEU A 276 -32.28 -28.05 -30.62
C LEU A 276 -32.40 -29.21 -29.62
N LYS A 277 -31.83 -29.07 -28.43
CA LYS A 277 -31.92 -30.08 -27.37
C LYS A 277 -33.36 -30.24 -26.85
N LEU A 278 -34.11 -29.14 -26.78
CA LEU A 278 -35.53 -29.17 -26.42
C LEU A 278 -36.39 -29.82 -27.51
N GLY A 279 -36.08 -29.60 -28.79
CA GLY A 279 -36.77 -30.24 -29.92
C GLY A 279 -36.48 -31.74 -30.08
N GLN A 280 -35.40 -32.25 -29.47
CA GLN A 280 -34.99 -33.64 -29.58
C GLN A 280 -35.59 -34.56 -28.49
N LEU A 281 -36.22 -33.98 -27.46
CA LEU A 281 -36.81 -34.72 -26.34
C LEU A 281 -38.22 -35.30 -26.62
N ASP A 282 -38.83 -35.02 -27.77
CA ASP A 282 -40.19 -35.47 -28.11
C ASP A 282 -40.25 -36.71 -29.02
N ILE A 283 -39.12 -37.39 -29.28
CA ILE A 283 -39.08 -38.64 -30.04
C ILE A 283 -38.80 -39.82 -29.09
N SER A 284 -39.88 -40.39 -28.60
CA SER A 284 -39.97 -41.74 -28.04
C SER A 284 -39.29 -42.77 -28.94
N VAL A 285 -38.32 -43.54 -28.41
CA VAL A 285 -38.09 -44.94 -28.83
C VAL A 285 -37.58 -45.79 -27.66
N ASP A 286 -38.33 -46.87 -27.48
CA ASP A 286 -38.12 -48.17 -26.86
C ASP A 286 -36.78 -48.61 -26.25
N GLN A 287 -37.02 -49.35 -25.17
CA GLN A 287 -36.20 -50.13 -24.29
C GLN A 287 -35.59 -51.36 -24.98
N HIS A 288 -34.30 -51.33 -25.35
CA HIS A 288 -33.36 -52.46 -25.26
C HIS A 288 -31.97 -52.03 -25.74
N VAL A 289 -30.95 -52.12 -24.88
CA VAL A 289 -29.68 -52.85 -25.07
C VAL A 289 -28.82 -52.56 -23.82
N VAL A 290 -28.63 -53.62 -23.05
CA VAL A 290 -27.84 -53.71 -21.82
C VAL A 290 -26.44 -54.18 -22.24
N GLU A 291 -25.42 -53.32 -22.09
CA GLU A 291 -24.03 -53.69 -21.73
C GLU A 291 -23.07 -52.49 -21.66
N GLY A 292 -23.44 -51.29 -22.15
CA GLY A 292 -22.67 -50.03 -21.98
C GLY A 292 -23.29 -49.02 -20.99
N ALA A 293 -24.35 -49.41 -20.26
CA ALA A 293 -25.11 -48.52 -19.38
C ALA A 293 -24.52 -48.36 -17.97
N VAL A 294 -23.52 -49.16 -17.60
CA VAL A 294 -22.88 -49.10 -16.28
C VAL A 294 -22.01 -47.85 -16.17
N ASP A 295 -21.20 -47.55 -17.21
CA ASP A 295 -20.31 -46.39 -17.23
C ASP A 295 -21.07 -45.04 -17.28
N MET A 296 -22.21 -44.98 -17.99
CA MET A 296 -23.03 -43.74 -18.02
C MET A 296 -23.70 -43.43 -16.68
N LYS A 297 -24.05 -44.46 -15.91
CA LYS A 297 -24.66 -44.26 -14.58
C LYS A 297 -23.61 -43.76 -13.58
N GLU A 298 -22.40 -44.31 -13.64
CA GLU A 298 -21.27 -43.90 -12.80
C GLU A 298 -20.86 -42.44 -13.08
N VAL A 299 -20.69 -42.07 -14.36
CA VAL A 299 -20.41 -40.66 -14.75
C VAL A 299 -21.55 -39.72 -14.35
N GLY A 300 -22.81 -40.17 -14.42
CA GLY A 300 -23.97 -39.40 -13.98
C GLY A 300 -24.03 -39.19 -12.46
N ASP A 301 -23.69 -40.22 -11.68
CA ASP A 301 -23.63 -40.16 -10.22
C ASP A 301 -22.44 -39.27 -9.77
N GLU A 302 -21.28 -39.35 -10.43
CA GLU A 302 -20.12 -38.46 -10.21
C GLU A 302 -20.42 -37.00 -10.53
N LEU A 303 -21.09 -36.74 -11.66
CA LEU A 303 -21.52 -35.39 -12.06
C LEU A 303 -22.48 -34.79 -11.03
N PHE A 304 -23.44 -35.60 -10.54
CA PHE A 304 -24.37 -35.15 -9.50
C PHE A 304 -23.65 -34.86 -8.18
N GLN A 305 -22.68 -35.70 -7.81
CA GLN A 305 -21.86 -35.49 -6.62
C GLN A 305 -21.02 -34.20 -6.73
N LYS A 306 -20.34 -33.98 -7.86
CA LYS A 306 -19.57 -32.75 -8.11
C LYS A 306 -20.46 -31.51 -8.16
N GLN A 307 -21.66 -31.60 -8.74
CA GLN A 307 -22.63 -30.50 -8.72
C GLN A 307 -23.08 -30.15 -7.29
N SER A 308 -23.24 -31.16 -6.42
CA SER A 308 -23.57 -30.94 -5.01
C SER A 308 -22.41 -30.29 -4.24
N GLU A 309 -21.17 -30.68 -4.54
CA GLU A 309 -19.94 -30.11 -3.96
C GLU A 309 -19.74 -28.63 -4.36
N VAL A 310 -19.96 -28.31 -5.64
CA VAL A 310 -19.95 -26.93 -6.16
C VAL A 310 -21.00 -26.07 -5.44
N THR A 311 -22.20 -26.62 -5.22
CA THR A 311 -23.27 -25.91 -4.50
C THR A 311 -22.89 -25.66 -3.02
N GLN A 312 -22.21 -26.62 -2.40
CA GLN A 312 -21.71 -26.49 -1.03
C GLN A 312 -20.60 -25.43 -0.92
N GLN A 313 -19.64 -25.42 -1.86
CA GLN A 313 -18.55 -24.44 -1.91
C GLN A 313 -19.09 -23.02 -2.18
N GLN A 314 -20.10 -22.87 -3.05
CA GLN A 314 -20.78 -21.59 -3.25
C GLN A 314 -21.41 -21.06 -1.95
N LYS A 315 -22.07 -21.94 -1.18
CA LYS A 315 -22.63 -21.56 0.11
C LYS A 315 -21.55 -21.15 1.12
N GLN A 316 -20.40 -21.82 1.12
CA GLN A 316 -19.27 -21.47 1.97
C GLN A 316 -18.67 -20.10 1.59
N LEU A 317 -18.50 -19.82 0.29
CA LEU A 317 -18.06 -18.50 -0.18
C LEU A 317 -19.02 -17.38 0.25
N GLU A 318 -20.32 -17.63 0.21
CA GLU A 318 -21.31 -16.65 0.64
C GLU A 318 -21.27 -16.40 2.15
N THR A 319 -21.05 -17.45 2.96
CA THR A 319 -20.84 -17.27 4.41
C THR A 319 -19.56 -16.50 4.73
N LEU A 320 -18.46 -16.79 4.04
CA LEU A 320 -17.19 -16.06 4.22
C LEU A 320 -17.32 -14.60 3.77
N ARG A 321 -18.03 -14.34 2.67
CA ARG A 321 -18.28 -12.98 2.17
C ARG A 321 -19.06 -12.13 3.19
N ASN A 322 -20.07 -12.72 3.83
CA ASN A 322 -20.85 -12.03 4.87
C ASN A 322 -20.00 -11.77 6.12
N ALA A 323 -19.18 -12.74 6.54
CA ALA A 323 -18.27 -12.56 7.68
C ALA A 323 -17.22 -11.47 7.42
N LEU A 324 -16.68 -11.41 6.20
CA LEU A 324 -15.74 -10.37 5.78
C LEU A 324 -16.40 -8.98 5.83
N SER A 325 -17.62 -8.86 5.29
CA SER A 325 -18.37 -7.60 5.31
C SER A 325 -18.68 -7.12 6.74
N GLU A 326 -18.99 -8.05 7.66
CA GLU A 326 -19.19 -7.71 9.07
C GLU A 326 -17.89 -7.19 9.72
N LYS A 327 -16.75 -7.80 9.38
CA LYS A 327 -15.43 -7.38 9.87
C LYS A 327 -15.00 -6.03 9.32
N GLU A 328 -15.24 -5.76 8.04
CA GLU A 328 -15.01 -4.44 7.42
C GLU A 328 -15.82 -3.33 8.11
N ALA A 329 -17.08 -3.61 8.48
CA ALA A 329 -17.91 -2.67 9.22
C ALA A 329 -17.41 -2.44 10.66
N GLU A 330 -16.90 -3.49 11.33
CA GLU A 330 -16.29 -3.39 12.66
C GLU A 330 -15.01 -2.54 12.62
N VAL A 331 -14.15 -2.75 11.61
CA VAL A 331 -12.97 -1.92 11.36
C VAL A 331 -13.35 -0.45 11.15
N SER A 332 -14.35 -0.18 10.32
CA SER A 332 -14.80 1.21 10.06
C SER A 332 -15.25 1.92 11.34
N ARG A 333 -15.97 1.23 12.23
CA ARG A 333 -16.39 1.79 13.53
C ARG A 333 -15.20 2.12 14.44
N HIS A 334 -14.19 1.26 14.48
CA HIS A 334 -13.01 1.50 15.29
C HIS A 334 -12.17 2.68 14.78
N VAL A 335 -12.10 2.87 13.46
CA VAL A 335 -11.47 4.04 12.85
C VAL A 335 -12.19 5.33 13.25
N ASP A 336 -13.52 5.35 13.18
CA ASP A 336 -14.32 6.51 13.61
C ASP A 336 -14.15 6.84 15.09
N GLU A 337 -14.11 5.82 15.96
CA GLU A 337 -13.84 6.00 17.40
C GLU A 337 -12.45 6.58 17.65
N SER A 338 -11.44 6.13 16.91
CA SER A 338 -10.07 6.63 17.00
C SER A 338 -9.96 8.09 16.57
N SER A 339 -10.64 8.46 15.48
CA SER A 339 -10.70 9.85 15.01
C SER A 339 -11.34 10.79 16.06
N LYS A 340 -12.39 10.33 16.77
CA LYS A 340 -13.02 11.12 17.84
C LYS A 340 -12.09 11.36 19.03
N LEU A 341 -11.36 10.33 19.45
CA LEU A 341 -10.39 10.48 20.56
C LEU A 341 -9.24 11.41 20.17
N PHE A 342 -8.76 11.33 18.92
CA PHE A 342 -7.69 12.20 18.44
C PHE A 342 -8.11 13.69 18.47
N LYS A 343 -9.33 14.01 18.03
CA LYS A 343 -9.88 15.37 18.15
C LYS A 343 -9.96 15.87 19.59
N GLN A 344 -10.37 15.01 20.53
CA GLN A 344 -10.41 15.38 21.94
C GLN A 344 -9.01 15.65 22.51
N LEU A 345 -7.99 14.91 22.07
CA LEU A 345 -6.61 15.12 22.45
C LEU A 345 -6.09 16.46 21.91
N GLU A 346 -6.37 16.77 20.64
CA GLU A 346 -6.00 18.04 20.00
C GLU A 346 -6.65 19.25 20.69
N GLU A 347 -7.94 19.16 21.04
CA GLU A 347 -8.63 20.19 21.82
C GLU A 347 -7.99 20.40 23.20
N ALA A 348 -7.61 19.32 23.89
CA ALA A 348 -6.94 19.40 25.19
C ALA A 348 -5.54 20.04 25.08
N GLN A 349 -4.77 19.69 24.05
CA GLN A 349 -3.45 20.29 23.79
C GLN A 349 -3.55 21.78 23.51
N SER A 350 -4.55 22.23 22.75
CA SER A 350 -4.81 23.65 22.49
C SER A 350 -5.04 24.45 23.78
N VAL A 351 -5.83 23.90 24.71
CA VAL A 351 -6.10 24.52 26.02
C VAL A 351 -4.81 24.66 26.84
N VAL A 352 -3.94 23.65 26.83
CA VAL A 352 -2.66 23.69 27.54
C VAL A 352 -1.76 24.79 26.98
N HIS A 353 -1.67 24.93 25.66
CA HIS A 353 -0.88 25.97 25.02
C HIS A 353 -1.40 27.37 25.37
N ALA A 354 -2.72 27.57 25.39
CA ALA A 354 -3.33 28.84 25.79
C ALA A 354 -2.96 29.22 27.24
N LEU A 355 -3.01 28.26 28.17
CA LEU A 355 -2.62 28.47 29.57
C LEU A 355 -1.13 28.79 29.73
N GLN A 356 -0.26 28.14 28.94
CA GLN A 356 1.18 28.46 28.91
C GLN A 356 1.44 29.89 28.44
N GLU A 357 0.68 30.36 27.44
CA GLU A 357 0.83 31.73 26.94
C GLU A 357 0.38 32.78 27.97
N GLU A 358 -0.71 32.50 28.71
CA GLU A 358 -1.18 33.36 29.80
C GLU A 358 -0.15 33.44 30.94
N LYS A 359 0.43 32.29 31.33
CA LYS A 359 1.53 32.25 32.32
C LYS A 359 2.71 33.13 31.90
N ARG A 360 3.12 33.05 30.63
CA ARG A 360 4.21 33.88 30.08
C ARG A 360 3.89 35.38 30.18
N LYS A 361 2.67 35.79 29.82
CA LYS A 361 2.22 37.19 29.92
C LYS A 361 2.26 37.70 31.36
N LEU A 362 1.86 36.89 32.33
CA LEU A 362 1.94 37.25 33.75
C LEU A 362 3.38 37.36 34.26
N LEU A 363 4.26 36.45 33.84
CA LEU A 363 5.70 36.51 34.14
C LEU A 363 6.34 37.83 33.64
N ASP A 364 6.00 38.25 32.43
CA ASP A 364 6.47 39.52 31.88
C ASP A 364 5.95 40.73 32.67
N GLN A 365 4.71 40.69 33.16
CA GLN A 365 4.15 41.74 34.01
C GLN A 365 4.88 41.82 35.36
N VAL A 366 5.17 40.68 35.99
CA VAL A 366 5.95 40.61 37.24
C VAL A 366 7.34 41.22 37.04
N LYS A 367 8.02 40.87 35.94
CA LYS A 367 9.35 41.41 35.62
C LYS A 367 9.33 42.93 35.45
N LYS A 368 8.35 43.47 34.71
CA LYS A 368 8.17 44.92 34.53
C LYS A 368 7.95 45.66 35.85
N LEU A 369 7.22 45.06 36.79
CA LEU A 369 6.98 45.68 38.10
C LEU A 369 8.20 45.60 39.03
N GLN A 370 9.02 44.54 38.93
CA GLN A 370 10.31 44.45 39.63
C GLN A 370 11.28 45.55 39.19
N GLU A 371 11.32 45.87 37.90
CA GLU A 371 12.19 46.90 37.32
C GLU A 371 11.71 48.34 37.64
N GLY A 372 10.43 48.52 38.01
CA GLY A 372 9.78 49.83 38.18
C GLY A 372 10.00 50.58 39.52
N GLY A 373 10.59 49.94 40.55
CA GLY A 373 11.18 50.61 41.71
C GLY A 373 10.33 51.59 42.56
N GLY A 374 9.04 51.33 42.82
CA GLY A 374 8.17 52.14 43.69
C GLY A 374 7.55 51.37 44.86
N CYS A 375 7.33 52.01 46.03
CA CYS A 375 6.79 51.35 47.23
C CYS A 375 5.33 50.85 47.08
N ASP A 376 4.54 51.48 46.20
CA ASP A 376 3.21 50.99 45.83
C ASP A 376 3.29 49.74 44.94
N ASN A 377 4.43 49.54 44.25
CA ASN A 377 4.67 48.35 43.43
C ASN A 377 4.95 47.14 44.30
N GLU A 378 5.42 47.27 45.54
CA GLU A 378 5.79 46.13 46.40
C GLU A 378 4.56 45.32 46.84
N SER A 379 3.45 46.00 47.14
CA SER A 379 2.16 45.34 47.43
C SER A 379 1.58 44.68 46.17
N GLN A 380 1.65 45.35 45.02
CA GLN A 380 1.23 44.77 43.73
C GLN A 380 2.12 43.59 43.32
N LEU A 381 3.43 43.67 43.61
CA LEU A 381 4.39 42.60 43.34
C LEU A 381 4.02 41.37 44.13
N GLN A 382 3.72 41.55 45.43
CA GLN A 382 3.40 40.46 46.32
C GLN A 382 2.05 39.82 45.98
N GLU A 383 1.06 40.60 45.54
CA GLU A 383 -0.22 40.08 45.04
C GLU A 383 -0.05 39.30 43.73
N LEU A 384 0.74 39.80 42.78
CA LEU A 384 1.07 39.07 41.56
C LEU A 384 1.92 37.83 41.83
N GLN A 385 2.82 37.87 42.82
CA GLN A 385 3.61 36.70 43.23
C GLN A 385 2.72 35.60 43.79
N ASN A 386 1.71 35.97 44.58
CA ASN A 386 0.70 35.05 45.10
C ASN A 386 -0.17 34.48 43.95
N GLN A 387 -0.55 35.31 42.97
CA GLN A 387 -1.27 34.83 41.78
C GLN A 387 -0.42 33.87 40.95
N VAL A 388 0.86 34.17 40.71
CA VAL A 388 1.79 33.28 40.00
C VAL A 388 1.97 31.97 40.76
N GLN A 389 2.10 31.99 42.08
CA GLN A 389 2.18 30.76 42.87
C GLN A 389 0.89 29.93 42.80
N SER A 390 -0.28 30.58 42.92
CA SER A 390 -1.58 29.93 42.78
C SER A 390 -1.73 29.28 41.42
N LEU A 391 -1.45 30.02 40.35
CA LEU A 391 -1.49 29.53 38.97
C LEU A 391 -0.44 28.45 38.70
N THR A 392 0.69 28.48 39.40
CA THR A 392 1.71 27.42 39.29
C THR A 392 1.21 26.12 39.92
N MET A 393 0.58 26.19 41.09
CA MET A 393 -0.04 25.01 41.71
C MET A 393 -1.19 24.46 40.87
N GLU A 394 -2.03 25.33 40.32
CA GLU A 394 -3.12 24.96 39.42
C GLU A 394 -2.59 24.34 38.11
N LYS A 395 -1.56 24.94 37.50
CA LYS A 395 -0.86 24.37 36.33
C LYS A 395 -0.35 22.97 36.63
N ASN A 396 0.37 22.78 37.74
CA ASN A 396 0.93 21.47 38.07
C ASN A 396 -0.18 20.43 38.32
N SER A 397 -1.27 20.82 38.96
CA SER A 397 -2.44 19.95 39.13
C SER A 397 -3.07 19.58 37.79
N LEU A 398 -3.21 20.55 36.87
CA LEU A 398 -3.77 20.32 35.55
C LEU A 398 -2.83 19.46 34.69
N GLU A 399 -1.52 19.67 34.79
CA GLU A 399 -0.47 18.92 34.10
C GLU A 399 -0.44 17.46 34.56
N GLU A 400 -0.60 17.20 35.87
CA GLU A 400 -0.75 15.84 36.41
C GLU A 400 -2.05 15.18 35.91
N THR A 401 -3.18 15.91 35.88
CA THR A 401 -4.41 15.36 35.32
C THR A 401 -4.31 15.10 33.83
N LEU A 402 -3.64 15.99 33.08
CA LEU A 402 -3.42 15.86 31.65
C LEU A 402 -2.53 14.66 31.34
N GLN A 403 -1.43 14.48 32.07
CA GLN A 403 -0.56 13.31 31.93
C GLN A 403 -1.31 12.01 32.20
N MET A 404 -2.15 11.97 33.25
CA MET A 404 -2.97 10.80 33.55
C MET A 404 -4.00 10.52 32.45
N THR A 405 -4.66 11.55 31.91
CA THR A 405 -5.60 11.38 30.79
C THR A 405 -4.91 11.05 29.47
N SER A 406 -3.73 11.61 29.21
CA SER A 406 -2.93 11.30 28.02
C SER A 406 -2.50 9.83 28.05
N ALA A 407 -1.98 9.37 29.18
CA ALA A 407 -1.61 7.96 29.35
C ALA A 407 -2.81 7.01 29.19
N ASP A 408 -4.01 7.39 29.67
CA ASP A 408 -5.23 6.59 29.49
C ASP A 408 -5.69 6.58 28.00
N VAL A 409 -5.62 7.73 27.33
CA VAL A 409 -5.93 7.85 25.89
C VAL A 409 -4.93 7.07 25.05
N GLU A 410 -3.63 7.20 25.31
CA GLU A 410 -2.56 6.45 24.63
C GLU A 410 -2.72 4.94 24.83
N ALA A 411 -3.01 4.48 26.05
CA ALA A 411 -3.30 3.08 26.33
C ALA A 411 -4.53 2.57 25.57
N ARG A 412 -5.55 3.42 25.43
CA ARG A 412 -6.76 3.10 24.66
C ARG A 412 -6.49 3.09 23.15
N ILE A 413 -5.66 3.99 22.65
CA ILE A 413 -5.21 4.02 21.25
C ILE A 413 -4.43 2.73 20.94
N THR A 414 -3.44 2.37 21.77
CA THR A 414 -2.68 1.11 21.58
C THR A 414 -3.59 -0.12 21.65
N GLN A 415 -4.56 -0.14 22.57
CA GLN A 415 -5.54 -1.22 22.63
C GLN A 415 -6.40 -1.31 21.36
N MET A 416 -6.82 -0.18 20.79
CA MET A 416 -7.59 -0.14 19.54
C MET A 416 -6.72 -0.53 18.34
N GLN A 417 -5.48 -0.07 18.26
CA GLN A 417 -4.52 -0.48 17.24
C GLN A 417 -4.30 -1.99 17.26
N GLU A 418 -4.12 -2.59 18.44
CA GLU A 418 -3.96 -4.05 18.57
C GLU A 418 -5.22 -4.81 18.12
N LYS A 419 -6.42 -4.30 18.45
CA LYS A 419 -7.68 -4.86 17.95
C LYS A 419 -7.80 -4.75 16.43
N LEU A 420 -7.40 -3.61 15.87
CA LEU A 420 -7.40 -3.36 14.43
C LEU A 420 -6.45 -4.31 13.72
N THR A 421 -5.21 -4.47 14.19
CA THR A 421 -4.24 -5.42 13.62
C THR A 421 -4.77 -6.85 13.64
N ARG A 422 -5.33 -7.31 14.77
CA ARG A 422 -5.95 -8.65 14.85
C ARG A 422 -7.14 -8.80 13.90
N ALA A 423 -7.93 -7.75 13.70
CA ALA A 423 -9.06 -7.77 12.77
C ALA A 423 -8.59 -7.84 11.32
N ILE A 424 -7.52 -7.12 10.96
CA ILE A 424 -6.88 -7.17 9.63
C ILE A 424 -6.31 -8.57 9.38
N GLU A 425 -5.52 -9.13 10.30
CA GLU A 425 -4.99 -10.49 10.17
C GLU A 425 -6.10 -11.54 10.00
N SER A 426 -7.21 -11.38 10.74
CA SER A 426 -8.38 -12.26 10.60
C SER A 426 -9.10 -12.07 9.26
N ALA A 427 -9.13 -10.86 8.71
CA ALA A 427 -9.73 -10.59 7.40
C ALA A 427 -8.86 -11.15 6.27
N ASP A 428 -7.54 -11.04 6.38
CA ASP A 428 -6.58 -11.62 5.44
C ASP A 428 -6.68 -13.14 5.41
N GLU A 429 -6.80 -13.79 6.57
CA GLU A 429 -7.00 -15.24 6.64
C GLU A 429 -8.32 -15.67 5.99
N ALA A 430 -9.42 -14.95 6.27
CA ALA A 430 -10.69 -15.20 5.60
C ALA A 430 -10.62 -14.97 4.08
N ASN A 431 -9.82 -14.01 3.62
CA ASN A 431 -9.57 -13.78 2.19
C ASN A 431 -8.75 -14.91 1.56
N ARG A 432 -7.73 -15.45 2.24
CA ARG A 432 -7.00 -16.64 1.77
C ARG A 432 -7.94 -17.84 1.65
N GLU A 433 -8.74 -18.12 2.68
CA GLU A 433 -9.72 -19.22 2.64
C GLU A 433 -10.71 -19.05 1.47
N LYS A 434 -11.19 -17.81 1.25
CA LYS A 434 -12.06 -17.48 0.12
C LYS A 434 -11.37 -17.74 -1.23
N GLU A 435 -10.10 -17.40 -1.38
CA GLU A 435 -9.33 -17.62 -2.62
C GLU A 435 -9.10 -19.12 -2.88
N GLU A 436 -8.74 -19.89 -1.84
CA GLU A 436 -8.61 -21.35 -1.92
C GLU A 436 -9.92 -22.01 -2.34
N VAL A 437 -11.04 -21.64 -1.71
CA VAL A 437 -12.37 -22.16 -2.07
C VAL A 437 -12.77 -21.72 -3.48
N SER A 438 -12.41 -20.50 -3.91
CA SER A 438 -12.66 -20.03 -5.28
C SER A 438 -11.86 -20.82 -6.32
N SER A 439 -10.59 -21.12 -6.04
CA SER A 439 -9.76 -21.98 -6.90
C SER A 439 -10.35 -23.38 -6.98
N ALA A 440 -10.70 -23.99 -5.84
CA ALA A 440 -11.32 -25.31 -5.78
C ALA A 440 -12.65 -25.36 -6.56
N LEU A 441 -13.46 -24.29 -6.48
CA LEU A 441 -14.70 -24.16 -7.24
C LEU A 441 -14.45 -24.10 -8.74
N ASN A 442 -13.42 -23.40 -9.19
CA ASN A 442 -13.07 -23.31 -10.61
C ASN A 442 -12.56 -24.64 -11.16
N ASP A 443 -11.77 -25.39 -10.39
CA ASP A 443 -11.31 -26.72 -10.77
C ASP A 443 -12.46 -27.73 -10.80
N ALA A 444 -13.37 -27.69 -9.83
CA ALA A 444 -14.58 -28.51 -9.83
C ALA A 444 -15.48 -28.19 -11.04
N LYS A 445 -15.62 -26.91 -11.44
CA LYS A 445 -16.36 -26.53 -12.66
C LYS A 445 -15.72 -27.09 -13.92
N ARG A 446 -14.39 -27.02 -14.05
CA ARG A 446 -13.66 -27.63 -15.20
C ARG A 446 -13.88 -29.14 -15.27
N GLU A 447 -13.92 -29.80 -14.12
CA GLU A 447 -14.16 -31.24 -14.04
C GLU A 447 -15.59 -31.61 -14.44
N ILE A 448 -16.59 -30.81 -14.02
CA ILE A 448 -17.98 -30.92 -14.47
C ILE A 448 -18.09 -30.72 -15.99
N GLU A 449 -17.42 -29.72 -16.57
CA GLU A 449 -17.40 -29.50 -18.02
C GLU A 449 -16.80 -30.68 -18.77
N LYS A 450 -15.71 -31.25 -18.24
CA LYS A 450 -15.06 -32.44 -18.81
C LYS A 450 -15.98 -33.66 -18.77
N LEU A 451 -16.57 -33.97 -17.61
CA LEU A 451 -17.53 -35.07 -17.47
C LEU A 451 -18.77 -34.87 -18.34
N GLY A 452 -19.25 -33.62 -18.47
CA GLY A 452 -20.35 -33.27 -19.37
C GLY A 452 -20.00 -33.48 -20.84
N ALA A 453 -18.77 -33.19 -21.25
CA ALA A 453 -18.28 -33.48 -22.60
C ALA A 453 -18.15 -34.98 -22.87
N GLU A 454 -17.64 -35.75 -21.89
CA GLU A 454 -17.56 -37.21 -21.96
C GLU A 454 -18.96 -37.85 -22.04
N LEU A 455 -19.92 -37.38 -21.25
CA LEU A 455 -21.32 -37.81 -21.31
C LEU A 455 -21.93 -37.54 -22.70
N ASN A 456 -21.72 -36.35 -23.26
CA ASN A 456 -22.20 -36.01 -24.60
C ASN A 456 -21.54 -36.87 -25.69
N LEU A 457 -20.25 -37.20 -25.55
CA LEU A 457 -19.52 -38.06 -26.49
C LEU A 457 -20.06 -39.50 -26.45
N VAL A 458 -20.28 -40.05 -25.26
CA VAL A 458 -20.86 -41.39 -25.08
C VAL A 458 -22.30 -41.43 -25.61
N GLN A 459 -23.09 -40.39 -25.38
CA GLN A 459 -24.44 -40.26 -25.92
C GLN A 459 -24.46 -40.14 -27.45
N ALA A 460 -23.45 -39.51 -28.05
CA ALA A 460 -23.30 -39.42 -29.50
C ALA A 460 -22.89 -40.78 -30.12
N GLN A 461 -22.05 -41.57 -29.45
CA GLN A 461 -21.64 -42.90 -29.88
C GLN A 461 -22.72 -43.97 -29.69
N ALA A 462 -23.63 -43.78 -28.73
CA ALA A 462 -24.76 -44.68 -28.51
C ALA A 462 -25.93 -44.48 -29.50
N ARG A 463 -25.83 -43.55 -30.47
CA ARG A 463 -26.83 -43.43 -31.54
C ARG A 463 -26.72 -44.61 -32.51
N PRO A 464 -27.75 -45.46 -32.65
CA PRO A 464 -27.71 -46.56 -33.61
C PRO A 464 -27.67 -46.02 -35.05
N ASP A 465 -26.78 -46.59 -35.86
CA ASP A 465 -26.68 -46.37 -37.31
C ASP A 465 -28.04 -46.65 -37.98
N THR A 466 -28.84 -45.60 -38.17
CA THR A 466 -30.00 -45.65 -39.05
C THR A 466 -29.51 -45.45 -40.47
N SER A 467 -29.01 -46.54 -41.07
CA SER A 467 -28.81 -46.63 -42.51
C SER A 467 -30.07 -46.19 -43.25
N PRO A 468 -29.97 -45.45 -44.36
CA PRO A 468 -31.14 -44.98 -45.09
C PRO A 468 -31.84 -46.18 -45.75
N VAL A 469 -32.90 -46.67 -45.12
CA VAL A 469 -33.80 -47.64 -45.76
C VAL A 469 -34.47 -46.92 -46.93
N ARG A 470 -34.00 -47.29 -48.12
CA ARG A 470 -34.52 -46.91 -49.42
C ARG A 470 -35.95 -47.45 -49.53
N THR A 471 -36.95 -46.69 -49.09
CA THR A 471 -38.35 -47.02 -49.34
C THR A 471 -38.67 -46.59 -50.77
N THR A 472 -38.93 -47.59 -51.60
CA THR A 472 -39.54 -47.41 -52.90
C THR A 472 -40.98 -46.96 -52.70
N SER A 473 -41.41 -46.01 -53.55
CA SER A 473 -42.76 -45.46 -53.63
C SER A 473 -43.86 -46.54 -53.60
N PRO A 474 -45.04 -46.19 -53.09
CA PRO A 474 -46.14 -46.04 -54.04
C PRO A 474 -47.04 -44.82 -53.75
N ASP A 475 -47.39 -44.16 -54.85
CA ASP A 475 -48.71 -43.62 -55.22
C ASP A 475 -49.59 -42.93 -54.16
N THR A 476 -49.71 -41.62 -54.37
CA THR A 476 -50.96 -40.85 -54.49
C THR A 476 -52.13 -41.23 -53.58
N ILE A 477 -52.40 -40.41 -52.56
CA ILE A 477 -53.73 -39.81 -52.37
C ILE A 477 -53.54 -38.39 -51.81
N SER A 478 -53.85 -37.40 -52.64
CA SER A 478 -54.03 -36.01 -52.26
C SER A 478 -55.38 -35.88 -51.53
N THR A 479 -55.36 -35.68 -50.22
CA THR A 479 -56.49 -35.14 -49.47
C THR A 479 -56.13 -33.73 -49.02
N GLY A 480 -56.60 -32.75 -49.78
CA GLY A 480 -56.52 -31.35 -49.43
C GLY A 480 -57.30 -31.07 -48.14
N VAL A 481 -56.57 -30.89 -47.05
CA VAL A 481 -57.08 -30.27 -45.82
C VAL A 481 -56.37 -28.93 -45.68
N LYS A 482 -57.11 -27.85 -45.98
CA LYS A 482 -56.73 -26.48 -45.66
C LYS A 482 -56.73 -26.35 -44.14
N VAL A 483 -55.56 -26.13 -43.55
CA VAL A 483 -55.45 -25.72 -42.15
C VAL A 483 -55.28 -24.21 -42.16
N ASP A 484 -56.31 -23.52 -41.69
CA ASP A 484 -56.36 -22.06 -41.54
C ASP A 484 -55.26 -21.59 -40.57
N SER A 485 -54.56 -20.55 -40.98
CA SER A 485 -53.57 -19.84 -40.17
C SER A 485 -54.23 -19.20 -38.94
N PRO A 486 -53.71 -19.38 -37.71
CA PRO A 486 -54.23 -18.66 -36.57
C PRO A 486 -53.87 -17.17 -36.66
N LYS A 487 -54.92 -16.37 -36.52
CA LYS A 487 -54.95 -14.92 -36.45
C LYS A 487 -54.09 -14.44 -35.27
N ILE A 488 -53.17 -13.52 -35.54
CA ILE A 488 -52.44 -12.75 -34.53
C ILE A 488 -53.47 -11.91 -33.76
N GLU A 489 -53.74 -12.29 -32.51
CA GLU A 489 -54.57 -11.51 -31.60
C GLU A 489 -53.68 -10.57 -30.81
N LYS A 490 -53.85 -9.28 -31.11
CA LYS A 490 -53.16 -8.15 -30.49
C LYS A 490 -53.72 -7.96 -29.09
N VAL A 491 -53.14 -8.63 -28.09
CA VAL A 491 -53.47 -8.41 -26.68
C VAL A 491 -52.82 -7.11 -26.23
N ARG A 492 -53.69 -6.15 -25.97
CA ARG A 492 -53.43 -4.85 -25.37
C ARG A 492 -53.83 -4.99 -23.90
N SER A 493 -52.85 -4.93 -23.00
CA SER A 493 -53.05 -4.76 -21.56
C SER A 493 -51.93 -3.84 -21.07
N LYS A 494 -52.20 -2.56 -20.82
CA LYS A 494 -52.73 -2.00 -19.54
C LYS A 494 -51.57 -1.96 -18.54
N ASP A 495 -50.85 -0.84 -18.51
CA ASP A 495 -51.02 0.21 -17.49
C ASP A 495 -50.98 -0.42 -16.09
N ASP A 496 -49.76 -0.58 -15.54
CA ASP A 496 -49.49 -0.62 -14.10
C ASP A 496 -48.32 0.35 -13.85
N ASP A 497 -48.71 1.63 -13.78
CA ASP A 497 -48.00 2.65 -13.02
C ASP A 497 -48.21 2.31 -11.53
N THR A 498 -47.15 1.97 -10.81
CA THR A 498 -46.89 2.33 -9.39
C THR A 498 -45.77 1.46 -8.84
N ASP A 499 -44.54 1.97 -8.88
CA ASP A 499 -43.54 1.64 -7.86
C ASP A 499 -43.04 2.96 -7.27
N ASP A 500 -43.93 3.46 -6.43
CA ASP A 500 -43.77 4.49 -5.40
C ASP A 500 -42.80 3.95 -4.33
N TRP A 501 -41.50 4.14 -4.55
CA TRP A 501 -40.49 4.00 -3.49
C TRP A 501 -40.25 5.37 -2.88
N GLY A 502 -41.15 5.71 -1.96
CA GLY A 502 -41.08 6.91 -1.14
C GLY A 502 -39.78 6.94 -0.33
N ASP A 503 -39.11 8.08 -0.46
CA ASP A 503 -38.20 8.65 0.52
C ASP A 503 -38.97 8.88 1.84
N ASP A 504 -38.71 8.08 2.86
CA ASP A 504 -39.11 8.39 4.23
C ASP A 504 -38.18 7.70 5.21
N TRP A 505 -37.29 8.47 5.84
CA TRP A 505 -36.72 8.41 7.21
C TRP A 505 -35.68 9.56 7.24
N GLY A 506 -36.05 10.82 7.52
CA GLY A 506 -36.63 11.27 8.78
C GLY A 506 -35.54 11.16 9.85
N ASP A 507 -34.73 12.20 10.07
CA ASP A 507 -35.02 13.30 11.00
C ASP A 507 -35.24 12.79 12.43
N ASP A 508 -34.14 12.68 13.17
CA ASP A 508 -34.14 12.72 14.63
C ASP A 508 -33.07 13.73 15.06
N GLY A 509 -33.47 14.99 15.13
CA GLY A 509 -32.83 15.96 16.02
C GLY A 509 -33.39 15.83 17.44
N VAL A 510 -32.52 15.81 18.45
CA VAL A 510 -32.49 16.67 19.65
C VAL A 510 -31.08 16.59 20.25
#